data_AF-A0A0X3W8R7-F1
#
_entry.id   AF-A0A0X3W8R7-F1
#
_cell.length_a   1.000
_cell.length_b   1.000
_cell.length_c   1.000
_cell.angle_alpha   90.00
_cell.angle_beta   90.00
_cell.angle_gamma   90.00
#
_symmetry.space_group_name_H-M   'P 1'
#
loop_
_entity.id
_entity.type
_entity.pdbx_description
1 polymer ?
#
loop_
_entity_poly.entity_id
_entity_poly.type
_entity_poly.pdbx_seq_one_letter_code
_entity_poly.pdbx_strand_id
1 'polypeptide(L)'
;METGRIAFKQAEVEQLLDAYRVSDPLERARIADLVQEAAKPEVWQPYANAAPPALRPLLAMEPAARRIISYEPQLVPGWLQTEEYAEIVIRAAHPTKPARDIAERVALRMQRVEMLRRAETPPVLLAVMDSEVFRRQVGTPGVMYRQIKHLLALLEELPYQLHLQIAPLSVGAAGAIGHPVVHLRFFTPEYLPDLVYLEQYEGAVYREKPSESERYQAILNNLCGVANPAEQTPALLEQALASWR
;
A
#
# COMPACT_ATOMS: atom_id res chain seq x y z
N MET A 1 21.98 14.06 -12.38
CA MET A 1 20.66 14.59 -12.82
C MET A 1 19.68 13.46 -13.13
N GLU A 2 20.13 12.32 -13.67
CA GLU A 2 19.28 11.16 -14.02
C GLU A 2 18.79 10.27 -12.86
N THR A 3 19.05 10.61 -11.59
CA THR A 3 18.82 9.68 -10.46
C THR A 3 17.60 9.99 -9.60
N GLY A 4 16.76 10.98 -9.94
CA GLY A 4 15.48 11.27 -9.25
C GLY A 4 15.59 11.57 -7.74
N ARG A 5 16.79 11.84 -7.23
CA ARG A 5 17.09 11.94 -5.78
C ARG A 5 17.05 13.36 -5.23
N ILE A 6 16.76 14.36 -6.06
CA ILE A 6 16.71 15.78 -5.67
C ILE A 6 15.46 16.38 -6.31
N ALA A 7 14.57 16.95 -5.49
CA ALA A 7 13.42 17.69 -5.97
C ALA A 7 13.89 18.84 -6.88
N PHE A 8 13.30 18.95 -8.07
CA PHE A 8 13.63 20.04 -8.99
C PHE A 8 13.22 21.37 -8.38
N LYS A 9 14.08 22.39 -8.49
CA LYS A 9 13.66 23.75 -8.15
C LYS A 9 12.75 24.28 -9.26
N GLN A 10 11.72 25.04 -8.88
CA GLN A 10 10.79 25.68 -9.82
C GLN A 10 11.51 26.37 -10.99
N ALA A 11 12.56 27.13 -10.69
CA ALA A 11 13.37 27.82 -11.71
C ALA A 11 14.11 26.88 -12.68
N GLU A 12 14.52 25.69 -12.24
CA GLU A 12 15.17 24.69 -13.11
C GLU A 12 14.16 24.05 -14.06
N VAL A 13 12.93 23.83 -13.59
CA VAL A 13 11.85 23.30 -14.44
C VAL A 13 11.39 24.33 -15.45
N GLU A 14 11.28 25.61 -15.07
CA GLU A 14 10.96 26.70 -16.01
C GLU A 14 11.99 26.80 -17.15
N GLN A 15 13.29 26.68 -16.83
CA GLN A 15 14.36 26.64 -17.83
C GLN A 15 14.25 25.43 -18.76
N LEU A 16 13.86 24.25 -18.24
CA LEU A 16 13.62 23.07 -19.06
C LEU A 16 12.40 23.24 -19.97
N LEU A 17 11.32 23.82 -19.47
CA LEU A 17 10.12 24.12 -20.27
C LEU A 17 10.44 25.06 -21.43
N ASP A 18 11.28 26.08 -21.18
CA ASP A 18 11.77 26.96 -22.23
C ASP A 18 12.67 26.24 -23.24
N ALA A 19 13.59 25.40 -22.76
CA ALA A 19 14.48 24.60 -23.61
C ALA A 19 13.73 23.62 -24.52
N TYR A 20 12.67 22.98 -23.99
CA TYR A 20 11.78 22.09 -24.73
C TYR A 20 10.68 22.82 -25.52
N ARG A 21 10.66 24.16 -25.47
CA ARG A 21 9.70 25.02 -26.19
C ARG A 21 8.24 24.72 -25.84
N VAL A 22 7.99 24.26 -24.63
CA VAL A 22 6.62 24.08 -24.11
C VAL A 22 6.03 25.47 -23.90
N SER A 23 5.09 25.84 -24.76
CA SER A 23 4.54 27.20 -24.85
C SER A 23 3.09 27.29 -24.39
N ASP A 24 2.40 26.15 -24.23
CA ASP A 24 1.01 26.10 -23.76
C ASP A 24 0.94 26.52 -22.28
N PRO A 25 0.26 27.65 -21.94
CA PRO A 25 0.12 28.09 -20.56
C PRO A 25 -0.53 27.06 -19.64
N LEU A 26 -1.47 26.24 -20.14
CA LEU A 26 -2.14 25.21 -19.34
C LEU A 26 -1.20 24.04 -19.02
N GLU A 27 -0.33 23.67 -19.95
CA GLU A 27 0.68 22.62 -19.74
C GLU A 27 1.77 23.09 -18.76
N ARG A 28 2.23 24.34 -18.89
CA ARG A 28 3.20 24.93 -17.97
C ARG A 28 2.65 25.07 -16.55
N ALA A 29 1.38 25.48 -16.41
CA ALA A 29 0.71 25.56 -15.10
C ALA A 29 0.62 24.18 -14.43
N ARG A 30 0.20 23.14 -15.18
CA ARG A 30 0.17 21.76 -14.67
C ARG A 30 1.55 21.27 -14.20
N ILE A 31 2.61 21.58 -14.95
CA ILE A 31 3.96 21.17 -14.58
C ILE A 31 4.46 21.95 -13.35
N ALA A 32 4.12 23.24 -13.23
CA ALA A 32 4.41 24.02 -12.04
C ALA A 32 3.71 23.45 -10.79
N ASP A 33 2.44 23.03 -10.92
CA ASP A 33 1.72 22.37 -9.84
C ASP A 33 2.42 21.06 -9.43
N LEU A 34 2.86 20.24 -10.39
CA LEU A 34 3.63 19.01 -10.11
C LEU A 34 4.95 19.28 -9.38
N VAL A 35 5.65 20.37 -9.70
CA VAL A 35 6.89 20.75 -9.00
C VAL A 35 6.60 21.22 -7.58
N GLN A 36 5.53 21.97 -7.36
CA GLN A 36 5.10 22.36 -6.02
C GLN A 36 4.71 21.14 -5.18
N GLU A 37 3.98 20.18 -5.76
CA GLU A 37 3.63 18.91 -5.12
C GLU A 37 4.88 18.09 -4.79
N ALA A 38 5.83 17.96 -5.71
CA ALA A 38 7.10 17.27 -5.48
C ALA A 38 8.01 17.97 -4.46
N ALA A 39 7.81 19.27 -4.23
CA ALA A 39 8.53 20.04 -3.23
C ALA A 39 7.90 19.97 -1.82
N LYS A 40 6.69 19.38 -1.68
CA LYS A 40 6.11 19.14 -0.35
C LYS A 40 7.00 18.19 0.45
N PRO A 41 7.16 18.40 1.76
CA PRO A 41 7.95 17.50 2.59
C PRO A 41 7.47 16.05 2.42
N GLU A 42 8.39 15.13 2.10
CA GLU A 42 8.03 13.71 2.00
C GLU A 42 7.37 13.27 3.31
N VAL A 43 6.15 12.74 3.21
CA VAL A 43 5.36 12.24 4.36
C VAL A 43 6.18 11.27 5.23
N TRP A 44 7.13 10.57 4.61
CA TRP A 44 7.95 9.55 5.24
C TRP A 44 9.34 10.03 5.69
N GLN A 45 9.71 11.31 5.52
CA GLN A 45 10.99 11.86 5.96
C GLN A 45 11.37 11.51 7.40
N PRO A 46 10.45 11.61 8.39
CA PRO A 46 10.75 11.22 9.78
C PRO A 46 11.12 9.74 9.95
N TYR A 47 10.81 8.90 8.96
CA TYR A 47 10.98 7.44 8.98
C TYR A 47 11.95 6.93 7.91
N ALA A 48 12.71 7.81 7.25
CA ALA A 48 13.60 7.44 6.14
C ALA A 48 14.61 6.33 6.50
N ASN A 49 15.06 6.31 7.76
CA ASN A 49 15.99 5.30 8.30
C ASN A 49 15.28 4.01 8.77
N ALA A 50 14.00 4.09 9.10
CA ALA A 50 13.20 2.95 9.55
C ALA A 50 12.83 2.02 8.40
N ALA A 51 12.52 2.61 7.23
CA ALA A 51 12.10 1.87 6.05
C ALA A 51 13.22 0.96 5.52
N PRO A 52 12.98 -0.36 5.35
CA PRO A 52 13.92 -1.20 4.60
C PRO A 52 14.15 -0.60 3.21
N PRO A 53 15.39 -0.65 2.67
CA PRO A 53 15.71 -0.03 1.39
C PRO A 53 14.76 -0.44 0.25
N ALA A 54 14.36 -1.71 0.23
CA ALA A 54 13.45 -2.28 -0.74
C ALA A 54 11.99 -1.76 -0.64
N LEU A 55 11.58 -1.17 0.48
CA LEU A 55 10.24 -0.61 0.67
C LEU A 55 10.18 0.89 0.36
N ARG A 56 11.33 1.58 0.34
CA ARG A 56 11.39 3.05 0.18
C ARG A 56 10.74 3.56 -1.10
N PRO A 57 10.96 2.96 -2.30
CA PRO A 57 10.30 3.44 -3.52
C PRO A 57 8.77 3.33 -3.44
N LEU A 58 8.24 2.26 -2.82
CA LEU A 58 6.80 2.12 -2.62
C LEU A 58 6.26 3.24 -1.74
N LEU A 59 6.90 3.48 -0.59
CA LEU A 59 6.48 4.53 0.34
C LEU A 59 6.52 5.91 -0.32
N ALA A 60 7.57 6.23 -1.08
CA ALA A 60 7.68 7.51 -1.77
C ALA A 60 6.53 7.76 -2.76
N MET A 61 5.98 6.70 -3.36
CA MET A 61 4.91 6.81 -4.36
C MET A 61 3.49 6.64 -3.78
N GLU A 62 3.35 6.07 -2.58
CA GLU A 62 2.05 5.87 -1.91
C GLU A 62 1.19 7.15 -1.81
N PRO A 63 1.74 8.32 -1.41
CA PRO A 63 0.96 9.55 -1.30
C PRO A 63 0.45 10.09 -2.65
N ALA A 64 1.15 9.77 -3.75
CA ALA A 64 0.75 10.18 -5.09
C ALA A 64 -0.28 9.23 -5.72
N ALA A 65 -0.47 8.04 -5.14
CA ALA A 65 -1.39 7.05 -5.67
C ALA A 65 -2.84 7.54 -5.51
N ARG A 66 -3.65 7.29 -6.54
CA ARG A 66 -5.11 7.48 -6.48
C ARG A 66 -5.82 6.24 -5.96
N ARG A 67 -5.31 5.07 -6.33
CA ARG A 67 -5.81 3.77 -5.86
C ARG A 67 -4.64 2.89 -5.51
N ILE A 68 -4.81 2.13 -4.43
CA ILE A 68 -3.86 1.11 -3.98
C ILE A 68 -4.64 -0.20 -3.96
N ILE A 69 -4.19 -1.20 -4.69
CA ILE A 69 -4.72 -2.56 -4.62
C ILE A 69 -3.69 -3.42 -3.91
N SER A 70 -4.05 -4.00 -2.78
CA SER A 70 -3.17 -4.86 -1.98
C SER A 70 -3.76 -6.25 -1.90
N TYR A 71 -3.01 -7.26 -2.32
CA TYR A 71 -3.34 -8.66 -2.09
C TYR A 71 -2.36 -9.28 -1.11
N GLU A 72 -2.89 -9.87 -0.05
CA GLU A 72 -2.11 -10.54 0.99
C GLU A 72 -2.71 -11.91 1.32
N PRO A 73 -2.07 -13.01 0.86
CA PRO A 73 -2.61 -14.36 1.04
C PRO A 73 -2.45 -14.93 2.46
N GLN A 74 -1.46 -14.43 3.23
CA GLN A 74 -1.01 -15.11 4.44
C GLN A 74 -1.13 -14.28 5.72
N LEU A 75 -1.10 -12.96 5.61
CA LEU A 75 -1.09 -12.03 6.73
C LEU A 75 -2.10 -10.92 6.49
N VAL A 76 -2.48 -10.21 7.55
CA VAL A 76 -3.24 -8.96 7.38
C VAL A 76 -2.34 -7.93 6.68
N PRO A 77 -2.81 -7.20 5.63
CA PRO A 77 -2.00 -6.18 4.95
C PRO A 77 -1.43 -5.16 5.91
N GLY A 78 -0.19 -4.72 5.66
CA GLY A 78 0.53 -3.84 6.58
C GLY A 78 -0.18 -2.51 6.90
N TRP A 79 -1.05 -2.01 6.02
CA TRP A 79 -1.90 -0.83 6.28
C TRP A 79 -3.00 -1.08 7.31
N LEU A 80 -3.38 -2.33 7.53
CA LEU A 80 -4.54 -2.71 8.31
C LEU A 80 -4.15 -3.44 9.61
N GLN A 81 -2.86 -3.50 9.93
CA GLN A 81 -2.35 -4.16 11.12
C GLN A 81 -2.47 -3.27 12.36
N THR A 82 -2.72 -3.87 13.52
CA THR A 82 -2.49 -3.22 14.82
C THR A 82 -0.99 -3.18 15.13
N GLU A 83 -0.59 -2.32 16.07
CA GLU A 83 0.80 -2.18 16.50
C GLU A 83 1.39 -3.52 16.97
N GLU A 84 0.65 -4.26 17.81
CA GLU A 84 1.08 -5.56 18.35
C GLU A 84 1.25 -6.61 17.24
N TYR A 85 0.32 -6.68 16.29
CA TYR A 85 0.41 -7.61 15.16
C TYR A 85 1.61 -7.25 14.26
N ALA A 86 1.79 -5.96 13.97
CA ALA A 86 2.89 -5.46 13.17
C ALA A 86 4.25 -5.76 13.84
N GLU A 87 4.37 -5.58 15.16
CA GLU A 87 5.60 -5.89 15.90
C GLU A 87 5.97 -7.37 15.74
N ILE A 88 5.02 -8.28 15.91
CA ILE A 88 5.25 -9.73 15.78
C ILE A 88 5.72 -10.09 14.37
N VAL A 89 5.04 -9.58 13.34
CA VAL A 89 5.38 -9.84 11.93
C VAL A 89 6.76 -9.26 11.60
N ILE A 90 7.04 -8.02 11.98
CA ILE A 90 8.32 -7.36 11.70
C ILE A 90 9.46 -8.07 12.44
N ARG A 91 9.25 -8.48 13.70
CA ARG A 91 10.24 -9.26 14.46
C ARG A 91 10.55 -10.59 13.80
N ALA A 92 9.54 -11.29 13.30
CA ALA A 92 9.72 -12.56 12.61
C ALA A 92 10.50 -12.41 11.29
N ALA A 93 10.26 -11.33 10.55
CA ALA A 93 11.01 -11.01 9.33
C ALA A 93 12.45 -10.53 9.59
N HIS A 94 12.73 -10.00 10.79
CA HIS A 94 14.03 -9.44 11.15
C HIS A 94 14.50 -9.90 12.55
N PRO A 95 14.76 -11.20 12.74
CA PRO A 95 15.03 -11.77 14.07
C PRO A 95 16.30 -11.22 14.72
N THR A 96 17.28 -10.78 13.93
CA THR A 96 18.57 -10.28 14.40
C THR A 96 18.62 -8.76 14.63
N LYS A 97 17.56 -8.02 14.27
CA LYS A 97 17.55 -6.56 14.40
C LYS A 97 17.32 -6.09 15.85
N PRO A 98 17.99 -5.00 16.29
CA PRO A 98 17.75 -4.38 17.59
C PRO A 98 16.28 -4.01 17.81
N ALA A 99 15.82 -4.01 19.06
CA ALA A 99 14.43 -3.65 19.39
C ALA A 99 14.04 -2.24 18.94
N ARG A 100 14.99 -1.29 18.98
CA ARG A 100 14.80 0.06 18.46
C ARG A 100 14.44 0.06 16.97
N ASP A 101 15.17 -0.68 16.13
CA ASP A 101 14.90 -0.77 14.69
C ASP A 101 13.50 -1.33 14.42
N ILE A 102 13.05 -2.29 15.22
CA ILE A 102 11.71 -2.87 15.10
C ILE A 102 10.64 -1.85 15.47
N ALA A 103 10.81 -1.14 16.59
CA ALA A 103 9.89 -0.08 17.00
C ALA A 103 9.77 1.03 15.94
N GLU A 104 10.90 1.45 15.34
CA GLU A 104 10.90 2.44 14.26
C GLU A 104 10.12 1.94 13.02
N ARG A 105 10.23 0.65 12.67
CA ARG A 105 9.47 0.02 11.57
C ARG A 105 7.98 -0.12 11.87
N VAL A 106 7.64 -0.46 13.11
CA VAL A 106 6.26 -0.52 13.58
C VAL A 106 5.63 0.87 13.51
N ALA A 107 6.33 1.90 14.00
CA ALA A 107 5.87 3.28 13.93
C ALA A 107 5.63 3.72 12.48
N LEU A 108 6.57 3.44 11.57
CA LEU A 108 6.38 3.68 10.13
C LEU A 108 5.13 2.94 9.59
N ARG A 109 4.91 1.69 9.99
CA ARG A 109 3.73 0.92 9.58
C ARG A 109 2.43 1.56 10.05
N MET A 110 2.37 2.00 11.30
CA MET A 110 1.19 2.66 11.87
C MET A 110 0.91 4.01 11.20
N GLN A 111 1.93 4.71 10.71
CA GLN A 111 1.70 5.95 9.94
C GLN A 111 1.10 5.71 8.56
N ARG A 112 1.25 4.51 7.97
CA ARG A 112 0.69 4.21 6.63
C ARG A 112 -0.82 4.26 6.59
N VAL A 113 -1.51 3.85 7.66
CA VAL A 113 -2.98 3.95 7.70
C VAL A 113 -3.44 5.40 7.91
N GLU A 114 -2.65 6.22 8.61
CA GLU A 114 -2.97 7.65 8.79
C GLU A 114 -3.01 8.41 7.46
N MET A 115 -2.28 7.95 6.44
CA MET A 115 -2.37 8.49 5.08
C MET A 115 -3.80 8.38 4.52
N LEU A 116 -4.53 7.30 4.83
CA LEU A 116 -5.93 7.15 4.42
C LEU A 116 -6.88 8.09 5.19
N ARG A 117 -6.50 8.49 6.41
CA ARG A 117 -7.28 9.34 7.30
C ARG A 117 -7.09 10.85 7.05
N ARG A 118 -5.84 11.27 6.81
CA ARG A 118 -5.43 12.68 6.93
C ARG A 118 -5.00 13.35 5.63
N ALA A 119 -4.85 12.59 4.55
CA ALA A 119 -4.46 13.20 3.28
C ALA A 119 -5.58 14.11 2.76
N GLU A 120 -5.20 15.23 2.14
CA GLU A 120 -6.14 16.14 1.47
C GLU A 120 -6.90 15.43 0.34
N THR A 121 -6.21 14.51 -0.34
CA THR A 121 -6.76 13.60 -1.35
C THR A 121 -6.27 12.18 -1.07
N PRO A 122 -6.91 11.42 -0.15
CA PRO A 122 -6.43 10.10 0.22
C PRO A 122 -6.62 9.10 -0.93
N PRO A 123 -5.68 8.14 -1.11
CA PRO A 123 -5.91 7.02 -2.00
C PRO A 123 -7.08 6.17 -1.52
N VAL A 124 -7.76 5.52 -2.47
CA VAL A 124 -8.67 4.42 -2.14
C VAL A 124 -7.88 3.13 -2.06
N LEU A 125 -7.90 2.47 -0.90
CA LEU A 125 -7.30 1.16 -0.66
C LEU A 125 -8.33 0.06 -0.91
N LEU A 126 -8.07 -0.80 -1.90
CA LEU A 126 -8.72 -2.08 -2.08
C LEU A 126 -7.80 -3.18 -1.57
N ALA A 127 -8.10 -3.69 -0.38
CA ALA A 127 -7.40 -4.83 0.20
C ALA A 127 -8.16 -6.13 -0.12
N VAL A 128 -7.43 -7.15 -0.57
CA VAL A 128 -7.96 -8.50 -0.74
C VAL A 128 -7.11 -9.45 0.08
N MET A 129 -7.78 -10.28 0.87
CA MET A 129 -7.15 -11.28 1.73
C MET A 129 -7.77 -12.65 1.50
N ASP A 130 -6.99 -13.71 1.64
CA ASP A 130 -7.56 -15.05 1.70
C ASP A 130 -8.19 -15.30 3.09
N SER A 131 -9.25 -16.10 3.15
CA SER A 131 -9.93 -16.43 4.41
C SER A 131 -9.00 -17.11 5.44
N GLU A 132 -7.92 -17.74 4.97
CA GLU A 132 -6.91 -18.40 5.82
C GLU A 132 -6.06 -17.41 6.63
N VAL A 133 -6.01 -16.13 6.23
CA VAL A 133 -5.34 -15.07 7.01
C VAL A 133 -5.89 -15.03 8.45
N PHE A 134 -7.19 -15.28 8.63
CA PHE A 134 -7.83 -15.25 9.95
C PHE A 134 -7.75 -16.57 10.72
N ARG A 135 -7.24 -17.64 10.11
CA ARG A 135 -7.01 -18.94 10.75
C ARG A 135 -5.57 -19.11 11.21
N ARG A 136 -4.63 -18.42 10.56
CA ARG A 136 -3.23 -18.38 10.99
C ARG A 136 -3.09 -17.56 12.26
N GLN A 137 -2.67 -18.20 13.35
CA GLN A 137 -2.37 -17.49 14.58
C GLN A 137 -1.10 -16.65 14.43
N VAL A 138 -1.23 -15.33 14.57
CA VAL A 138 -0.10 -14.40 14.72
C VAL A 138 -0.09 -13.89 16.15
N GLY A 139 0.93 -14.29 16.91
CA GLY A 139 1.02 -13.99 18.34
C GLY A 139 0.07 -14.86 19.17
N THR A 140 -0.70 -14.22 20.05
CA THR A 140 -1.67 -14.89 20.93
C THR A 140 -3.11 -14.77 20.38
N PRO A 141 -4.06 -15.58 20.85
CA PRO A 141 -5.47 -15.42 20.48
C PRO A 141 -6.00 -14.00 20.73
N GLY A 142 -5.54 -13.36 21.82
CA GLY A 142 -5.92 -11.97 22.14
C GLY A 142 -5.41 -10.94 21.12
N VAL A 143 -4.24 -11.16 20.50
CA VAL A 143 -3.72 -10.32 19.42
C VAL A 143 -4.61 -10.45 18.18
N MET A 144 -4.94 -11.68 17.79
CA MET A 144 -5.85 -11.94 16.66
C MET A 144 -7.24 -11.34 16.88
N TYR A 145 -7.79 -11.48 18.09
CA TYR A 145 -9.07 -10.87 18.46
C TYR A 145 -9.05 -9.35 18.29
N ARG A 146 -8.01 -8.67 18.81
CA ARG A 146 -7.87 -7.21 18.67
C ARG A 146 -7.62 -6.80 17.22
N GLN A 147 -6.85 -7.57 16.47
CA GLN A 147 -6.59 -7.33 15.06
C GLN A 147 -7.88 -7.39 14.23
N ILE A 148 -8.73 -8.40 14.43
CA ILE A 148 -10.00 -8.53 13.69
C ILE A 148 -10.98 -7.42 14.10
N LYS A 149 -11.06 -7.08 15.40
CA LYS A 149 -11.84 -5.92 15.86
C LYS A 149 -11.36 -4.61 15.24
N HIS A 150 -10.05 -4.45 15.09
CA HIS A 150 -9.48 -3.27 14.45
C HIS A 150 -9.91 -3.16 12.97
N LEU A 151 -9.94 -4.27 12.23
CA LEU A 151 -10.44 -4.26 10.84
C LEU A 151 -11.90 -3.82 10.76
N LEU A 152 -12.76 -4.33 11.66
CA LEU A 152 -14.16 -3.90 11.73
C LEU A 152 -14.26 -2.38 11.99
N ALA A 153 -13.50 -1.87 12.96
CA ALA A 153 -13.46 -0.44 13.26
C ALA A 153 -12.97 0.41 12.07
N LEU A 154 -11.95 -0.06 11.33
CA LEU A 154 -11.46 0.63 10.14
C LEU A 154 -12.51 0.68 9.02
N LEU A 155 -13.30 -0.37 8.84
CA LEU A 155 -14.37 -0.38 7.82
C LEU A 155 -15.50 0.60 8.16
N GLU A 156 -15.80 0.78 9.44
CA GLU A 156 -16.76 1.79 9.92
C GLU A 156 -16.21 3.21 9.80
N GLU A 157 -14.92 3.39 10.11
CA GLU A 157 -14.25 4.69 10.11
C GLU A 157 -13.99 5.22 8.69
N LEU A 158 -13.64 4.33 7.75
CA LEU A 158 -13.16 4.67 6.40
C LEU A 158 -14.03 4.08 5.29
N PRO A 159 -15.37 4.29 5.28
CA PRO A 159 -16.29 3.60 4.39
C PRO A 159 -16.09 3.92 2.90
N TYR A 160 -15.40 5.02 2.57
CA TYR A 160 -15.11 5.45 1.21
C TYR A 160 -13.65 5.24 0.78
N GLN A 161 -12.73 5.12 1.75
CA GLN A 161 -11.29 5.00 1.50
C GLN A 161 -10.82 3.55 1.60
N LEU A 162 -11.52 2.69 2.34
CA LEU A 162 -11.16 1.30 2.54
C LEU A 162 -12.24 0.36 2.02
N HIS A 163 -11.86 -0.47 1.04
CA HIS A 163 -12.63 -1.63 0.62
C HIS A 163 -11.82 -2.88 0.95
N LEU A 164 -12.37 -3.73 1.82
CA LEU A 164 -11.77 -5.02 2.14
C LEU A 164 -12.62 -6.15 1.58
N GLN A 165 -12.02 -7.05 0.82
CA GLN A 165 -12.63 -8.29 0.35
C GLN A 165 -11.90 -9.50 0.94
N ILE A 166 -12.67 -10.53 1.27
CA ILE A 166 -12.15 -11.81 1.73
C ILE A 166 -12.42 -12.86 0.66
N ALA A 167 -11.36 -13.39 0.06
CA ALA A 167 -11.42 -14.48 -0.90
C ALA A 167 -11.60 -15.82 -0.15
N PRO A 168 -12.70 -16.57 -0.41
CA PRO A 168 -12.87 -17.89 0.17
C PRO A 168 -11.96 -18.91 -0.51
N LEU A 169 -11.56 -19.97 0.18
CA LEU A 169 -10.67 -20.99 -0.42
C LEU A 169 -11.27 -21.72 -1.63
N SER A 170 -12.59 -21.67 -1.79
CA SER A 170 -13.29 -22.25 -2.93
C SER A 170 -13.03 -21.54 -4.25
N VAL A 171 -12.35 -20.37 -4.27
CA VAL A 171 -12.02 -19.65 -5.52
C VAL A 171 -10.97 -20.36 -6.40
N GLY A 172 -10.32 -21.41 -5.89
CA GLY A 172 -9.40 -22.24 -6.66
C GLY A 172 -8.19 -21.47 -7.22
N ALA A 173 -7.79 -21.76 -8.46
CA ALA A 173 -6.58 -21.20 -9.07
C ALA A 173 -6.61 -19.66 -9.22
N ALA A 174 -7.79 -19.04 -9.23
CA ALA A 174 -7.93 -17.58 -9.27
C ALA A 174 -7.44 -16.91 -7.96
N GLY A 175 -7.54 -17.61 -6.83
CA GLY A 175 -6.94 -17.21 -5.54
C GLY A 175 -5.50 -17.67 -5.36
N ALA A 176 -4.98 -18.52 -6.25
CA ALA A 176 -3.63 -19.08 -6.13
C ALA A 176 -2.56 -18.17 -6.77
N ILE A 177 -2.73 -16.84 -6.70
CA ILE A 177 -1.72 -15.87 -7.16
C ILE A 177 -0.41 -16.09 -6.39
N GLY A 178 -0.50 -16.61 -5.16
CA GLY A 178 0.60 -17.29 -4.47
C GLY A 178 1.64 -16.39 -3.82
N HIS A 179 1.60 -15.07 -4.08
CA HIS A 179 2.52 -14.10 -3.48
C HIS A 179 1.84 -12.75 -3.23
N PRO A 180 2.25 -12.00 -2.18
CA PRO A 180 1.77 -10.65 -1.93
C PRO A 180 2.00 -9.72 -3.13
N VAL A 181 1.04 -8.84 -3.41
CA VAL A 181 1.13 -7.86 -4.49
C VAL A 181 0.56 -6.53 -4.00
N VAL A 182 1.28 -5.44 -4.27
CA VAL A 182 0.76 -4.07 -4.12
C VAL A 182 0.81 -3.40 -5.49
N HIS A 183 -0.32 -2.87 -5.95
CA HIS A 183 -0.44 -2.15 -7.21
C HIS A 183 -0.90 -0.71 -6.93
N LEU A 184 -0.01 0.25 -7.16
CA LEU A 184 -0.30 1.68 -7.11
C LEU A 184 -0.77 2.16 -8.48
N ARG A 185 -1.88 2.89 -8.49
CA ARG A 185 -2.46 3.48 -9.71
C ARG A 185 -2.55 4.99 -9.58
N PHE A 186 -2.16 5.70 -10.64
CA PHE A 186 -2.03 7.16 -10.66
C PHE A 186 -3.06 7.83 -11.57
N PHE A 187 -3.29 9.14 -11.41
CA PHE A 187 -4.25 9.90 -12.22
C PHE A 187 -3.83 10.07 -13.68
N THR A 188 -2.52 10.10 -13.95
CA THR A 188 -1.94 10.39 -15.27
C THR A 188 -1.04 9.24 -15.71
N PRO A 189 -1.59 8.08 -16.06
CA PRO A 189 -0.81 6.91 -16.48
C PRO A 189 0.09 7.17 -17.69
N GLU A 190 -0.22 8.19 -18.50
CA GLU A 190 0.60 8.65 -19.63
C GLU A 190 1.93 9.29 -19.21
N TYR A 191 2.00 9.87 -17.99
CA TYR A 191 3.20 10.53 -17.46
C TYR A 191 3.81 9.79 -16.27
N LEU A 192 2.99 9.06 -15.51
CA LEU A 192 3.39 8.28 -14.36
C LEU A 192 2.78 6.88 -14.47
N PRO A 193 3.53 5.88 -14.96
CA PRO A 193 2.99 4.54 -15.12
C PRO A 193 2.61 3.94 -13.78
N ASP A 194 1.60 3.06 -13.80
CA ASP A 194 1.21 2.24 -12.65
C ASP A 194 2.42 1.44 -12.13
N LEU A 195 2.53 1.33 -10.81
CA LEU A 195 3.63 0.62 -10.14
C LEU A 195 3.12 -0.64 -9.48
N VAL A 196 3.72 -1.79 -9.79
CA VAL A 196 3.52 -3.02 -9.02
C VAL A 196 4.75 -3.29 -8.16
N TYR A 197 4.53 -3.49 -6.88
CA TYR A 197 5.50 -3.92 -5.89
C TYR A 197 5.25 -5.38 -5.50
N LEU A 198 6.32 -6.17 -5.55
CA LEU A 198 6.34 -7.56 -5.16
C LEU A 198 7.42 -7.73 -4.09
N GLU A 199 7.00 -8.00 -2.86
CA GLU A 199 7.92 -8.21 -1.75
C GLU A 199 8.68 -9.54 -1.91
N GLN A 200 9.97 -9.51 -1.61
CA GLN A 200 10.84 -10.68 -1.60
C GLN A 200 11.60 -10.72 -0.27
N TYR A 201 12.14 -11.89 0.08
CA TYR A 201 12.80 -12.08 1.38
C TYR A 201 13.98 -11.12 1.61
N GLU A 202 14.81 -10.88 0.59
CA GLU A 202 15.97 -9.97 0.67
C GLU A 202 15.80 -8.67 -0.15
N GLY A 203 14.57 -8.35 -0.57
CA GLY A 203 14.37 -7.21 -1.45
C GLY A 203 12.94 -7.03 -1.93
N ALA A 204 12.80 -6.36 -3.08
CA ALA A 204 11.52 -6.22 -3.76
C ALA A 204 11.75 -6.06 -5.25
N VAL A 205 10.74 -6.46 -6.02
CA VAL A 205 10.70 -6.24 -7.46
C VAL A 205 9.63 -5.20 -7.77
N TYR A 206 10.01 -4.23 -8.59
CA TYR A 206 9.14 -3.19 -9.10
C TYR A 206 8.85 -3.43 -10.57
N ARG A 207 7.57 -3.30 -10.97
CA ARG A 207 7.13 -3.38 -12.37
C ARG A 207 6.42 -2.08 -12.73
N GLU A 208 7.03 -1.34 -13.64
CA GLU A 208 6.56 -0.04 -14.14
C GLU A 208 6.20 -0.09 -15.63
N LYS A 209 6.64 -1.14 -16.34
CA LYS A 209 6.30 -1.28 -17.76
C LYS A 209 4.80 -1.54 -17.89
N PRO A 210 4.07 -0.81 -18.76
CA PRO A 210 2.63 -0.99 -18.92
C PRO A 210 2.21 -2.44 -19.16
N SER A 211 2.92 -3.17 -20.02
CA SER A 211 2.63 -4.59 -20.30
C SER A 211 2.84 -5.52 -19.10
N GLU A 212 3.70 -5.16 -18.16
CA GLU A 212 3.92 -5.91 -16.92
C GLU A 212 2.83 -5.57 -15.91
N SER A 213 2.54 -4.28 -15.68
CA SER A 213 1.54 -3.84 -14.70
C SER A 213 0.10 -4.21 -15.10
N GLU A 214 -0.24 -4.16 -16.39
CA GLU A 214 -1.54 -4.61 -16.92
C GLU A 214 -1.82 -6.09 -16.62
N ARG A 215 -0.78 -6.94 -16.66
CA ARG A 215 -0.93 -8.37 -16.33
C ARG A 215 -1.29 -8.55 -14.86
N TYR A 216 -0.62 -7.83 -13.95
CA TYR A 216 -0.95 -7.87 -12.53
C TYR A 216 -2.33 -7.28 -12.26
N GLN A 217 -2.71 -6.21 -12.97
CA GLN A 217 -4.04 -5.63 -12.88
C GLN A 217 -5.12 -6.65 -13.27
N ALA A 218 -4.95 -7.37 -14.38
CA ALA A 218 -5.89 -8.39 -14.82
C ALA A 218 -6.04 -9.52 -13.79
N ILE A 219 -4.91 -9.95 -13.20
CA ILE A 219 -4.88 -10.96 -12.15
C ILE A 219 -5.62 -10.47 -10.89
N LEU A 220 -5.32 -9.26 -10.41
CA LEU A 220 -5.97 -8.68 -9.23
C LEU A 220 -7.45 -8.42 -9.46
N ASN A 221 -7.85 -7.95 -10.64
CA ASN A 221 -9.25 -7.75 -10.99
C ASN A 221 -10.03 -9.08 -10.99
N ASN A 222 -9.44 -10.15 -11.52
CA ASN A 222 -10.04 -11.48 -11.48
C ASN A 222 -10.23 -11.93 -10.02
N LEU A 223 -9.19 -11.79 -9.19
CA LEU A 223 -9.27 -12.09 -7.77
C LEU A 223 -10.41 -11.31 -7.08
N CYS A 224 -10.49 -10.00 -7.30
CA CYS A 224 -11.55 -9.16 -6.73
C CYS A 224 -12.94 -9.60 -7.20
N GLY A 225 -13.06 -10.05 -8.45
CA GLY A 225 -14.30 -10.55 -9.03
C GLY A 225 -14.77 -11.90 -8.48
N VAL A 226 -13.85 -12.72 -7.97
CA VAL A 226 -14.19 -14.02 -7.35
C VAL A 226 -14.18 -13.99 -5.82
N ALA A 227 -13.62 -12.95 -5.21
CA ALA A 227 -13.69 -12.73 -3.77
C ALA A 227 -15.11 -12.37 -3.33
N ASN A 228 -15.41 -12.54 -2.04
CA ASN A 228 -16.70 -12.10 -1.53
C ASN A 228 -16.88 -10.57 -1.74
N PRO A 229 -18.09 -10.11 -2.05
CA PRO A 229 -18.40 -8.68 -2.08
C PRO A 229 -17.99 -8.01 -0.77
N ALA A 230 -17.49 -6.77 -0.84
CA ALA A 230 -16.97 -6.06 0.33
C ALA A 230 -18.03 -5.86 1.42
N GLU A 231 -19.31 -5.82 1.05
CA GLU A 231 -20.46 -5.70 1.94
C GLU A 231 -20.64 -6.92 2.85
N GLN A 232 -20.13 -8.09 2.44
CA GLN A 232 -20.17 -9.32 3.25
C GLN A 232 -18.98 -9.41 4.23
N THR A 233 -17.94 -8.61 4.03
CA THR A 233 -16.71 -8.65 4.84
C THR A 233 -16.97 -8.45 6.34
N PRO A 234 -17.81 -7.51 6.81
CA PRO A 234 -18.08 -7.37 8.25
C PRO A 234 -18.61 -8.66 8.89
N ALA A 235 -19.58 -9.33 8.24
CA ALA A 235 -20.13 -10.60 8.73
C ALA A 235 -19.09 -11.72 8.77
N LEU A 236 -18.21 -11.80 7.76
CA LEU A 236 -17.10 -12.76 7.73
C LEU A 236 -16.06 -12.48 8.83
N LEU A 237 -15.75 -11.21 9.11
CA LEU A 237 -14.88 -10.82 10.20
C LEU A 237 -15.49 -11.14 11.58
N GLU A 238 -16.79 -10.93 11.76
CA GLU A 238 -17.49 -11.31 13.00
C GLU A 238 -17.45 -12.83 13.24
N GLN A 239 -17.65 -13.63 12.18
CA GLN A 239 -17.50 -15.08 12.24
C GLN A 239 -16.07 -15.48 12.61
N ALA A 240 -15.07 -14.87 11.98
CA ALA A 240 -13.67 -15.11 12.31
C ALA A 240 -13.36 -14.73 13.77
N LEU A 241 -13.89 -13.61 14.26
CA LEU A 241 -13.69 -13.13 15.63
C LEU A 241 -14.18 -14.14 16.67
N ALA A 242 -15.26 -14.89 16.38
CA ALA A 242 -15.79 -15.92 17.26
C ALA A 242 -14.82 -17.08 17.51
N SER A 243 -13.87 -17.33 16.59
CA SER A 243 -12.84 -18.36 16.74
C SER A 243 -11.66 -17.95 17.64
N TRP A 244 -11.60 -16.68 18.06
CA TRP A 244 -10.53 -16.11 18.88
C TRP A 244 -11.00 -15.62 20.26
N ARG A 245 -12.21 -16.02 20.68
CA ARG A 245 -12.73 -15.79 22.04
C ARG A 245 -12.23 -16.85 23.01
#